data_AF-A0A953IQM3-F1
#
_entry.id   AF-A0A953IQM3-F1
#
_cell.length_a   1.000
_cell.length_b   1.000
_cell.length_c   1.000
_cell.angle_alpha   90.00
_cell.angle_beta   90.00
_cell.angle_gamma   90.00
#
_symmetry.space_group_name_H-M   'P 1'
#
loop_
_entity.id
_entity.type
_entity.pdbx_description
1 polymer ?
#
loop_
_entity_poly.entity_id
_entity_poly.type
_entity_poly.pdbx_seq_one_letter_code
_entity_poly.pdbx_strand_id
1 'polypeptide(L)'
;MTDPQIGMLMLGLFIFVIMLGFPIAFTLVAMGVGFGYYAYFTAGQDILDNRVFTLLVQKTFEVTSNDVLIAVPLFLFMGYVVERSNILDRLFHSLQMAMRNVPGSLAVATLITCALF
;
A
#
# COMPACT_ATOMS: atom_id res chain seq x y z
N MET A 1 -13.59 28.31 4.84
CA MET A 1 -14.30 27.03 4.70
C MET A 1 -14.12 26.63 3.26
N THR A 2 -13.35 25.57 2.98
CA THR A 2 -13.07 25.15 1.60
C THR A 2 -14.32 24.54 0.99
N ASP A 3 -14.69 25.00 -0.20
CA ASP A 3 -15.87 24.54 -0.90
C ASP A 3 -15.78 23.03 -1.22
N PRO A 4 -16.86 22.25 -1.01
CA PRO A 4 -16.91 20.82 -1.35
C PRO A 4 -16.53 20.53 -2.81
N GLN A 5 -16.68 21.53 -3.68
CA GLN A 5 -16.31 21.49 -5.09
C GLN A 5 -14.81 21.19 -5.30
N ILE A 6 -13.94 21.70 -4.43
CA ILE A 6 -12.48 21.50 -4.52
C ILE A 6 -12.12 20.03 -4.25
N GLY A 7 -12.81 19.40 -3.29
CA GLY A 7 -12.63 17.98 -2.98
C GLY A 7 -13.10 17.06 -4.11
N MET A 8 -14.23 17.38 -4.74
CA MET A 8 -14.70 16.62 -5.92
C MET A 8 -13.75 16.77 -7.12
N LEU A 9 -13.19 17.97 -7.32
CA LEU A 9 -12.21 18.22 -8.38
C LEU A 9 -10.90 17.44 -8.12
N MET A 10 -10.41 17.44 -6.87
CA MET A 10 -9.24 16.65 -6.47
C MET A 10 -9.44 15.16 -6.79
N LEU A 11 -10.59 14.60 -6.44
CA LEU A 11 -10.89 13.19 -6.67
C LEU A 11 -11.00 12.85 -8.17
N GLY A 12 -11.66 13.70 -8.95
CA GLY A 12 -11.74 13.53 -10.40
C GLY A 12 -10.38 13.58 -11.09
N LEU A 13 -9.53 14.54 -10.70
CA LEU A 13 -8.19 14.70 -11.26
C LEU A 13 -7.26 13.58 -10.81
N PHE A 14 -7.39 13.09 -9.58
CA PHE A 14 -6.67 11.92 -9.07
C PHE A 14 -6.93 10.66 -9.92
N ILE A 15 -8.20 10.38 -10.23
CA ILE A 15 -8.56 9.24 -11.10
C ILE A 15 -7.95 9.40 -12.49
N PHE A 16 -8.01 10.60 -13.07
CA PHE A 16 -7.44 10.88 -14.38
C PHE A 16 -5.92 10.63 -14.43
N VAL A 17 -5.18 11.05 -13.40
CA VAL A 17 -3.72 10.86 -13.34
C VAL A 17 -3.35 9.40 -13.12
N ILE A 18 -4.16 8.62 -12.39
CA ILE A 18 -3.96 7.16 -12.29
C ILE A 18 -4.15 6.48 -13.65
N MET A 19 -5.11 6.92 -14.47
CA MET A 19 -5.30 6.37 -15.81
C MET A 19 -4.11 6.64 -16.75
N LEU A 20 -3.33 7.68 -16.50
CA LEU A 20 -2.05 7.92 -17.20
C LEU A 20 -0.94 6.92 -16.80
N GLY A 21 -1.19 6.04 -15.83
CA GLY A 21 -0.27 4.97 -15.41
C GLY A 21 0.86 5.42 -14.48
N PHE A 22 0.78 6.63 -13.91
CA PHE A 22 1.77 7.11 -12.97
C PHE A 22 1.65 6.39 -11.61
N PRO A 23 2.75 6.08 -10.90
CA PRO A 23 2.68 5.36 -9.64
C PRO A 23 1.82 6.08 -8.60
N ILE A 24 0.88 5.34 -8.01
CA ILE A 24 -0.19 5.89 -7.18
C ILE A 24 0.36 6.70 -6.00
N ALA A 25 1.46 6.24 -5.37
CA ALA A 25 2.08 6.92 -4.23
C ALA A 25 2.46 8.37 -4.55
N PHE A 26 3.10 8.62 -5.69
CA PHE A 26 3.50 9.96 -6.09
C PHE A 26 2.31 10.82 -6.49
N THR A 27 1.28 10.24 -7.13
CA THR A 27 0.03 10.98 -7.42
C THR A 27 -0.66 11.46 -6.14
N LEU A 28 -0.72 10.61 -5.10
CA LEU A 28 -1.38 10.89 -3.83
C LEU A 28 -0.67 12.02 -3.08
N VAL A 29 0.67 11.96 -3.03
CA VAL A 29 1.47 13.01 -2.38
C VAL A 29 1.34 14.33 -3.14
N ALA A 30 1.49 14.33 -4.46
CA ALA A 30 1.39 15.54 -5.27
C ALA A 30 0.00 16.20 -5.17
N MET A 31 -1.07 15.40 -5.30
CA MET A 31 -2.44 15.89 -5.20
C MET A 31 -2.79 16.33 -3.77
N GLY A 32 -2.38 15.55 -2.76
CA GLY A 32 -2.62 15.86 -1.35
C GLY A 32 -1.90 17.14 -0.90
N VAL A 33 -0.64 17.34 -1.32
CA VAL A 33 0.11 18.56 -1.03
C VAL A 33 -0.40 19.74 -1.86
N GLY A 34 -0.68 19.55 -3.15
CA GLY A 34 -1.17 20.63 -4.02
C GLY A 34 -2.52 21.19 -3.58
N PHE A 35 -3.52 20.32 -3.41
CA PHE A 35 -4.85 20.75 -2.93
C PHE A 35 -4.84 21.14 -1.46
N GLY A 36 -4.03 20.48 -0.63
CA GLY A 36 -3.86 20.86 0.78
C GLY A 36 -3.20 22.23 0.95
N TYR A 37 -2.22 22.57 0.10
CA TYR A 37 -1.59 23.89 0.07
C TYR A 37 -2.63 24.97 -0.26
N TYR A 38 -3.45 24.73 -1.29
CA TYR A 38 -4.55 25.62 -1.67
C TYR A 38 -5.60 25.78 -0.56
N ALA A 39 -5.96 24.68 0.12
CA ALA A 39 -6.99 24.68 1.16
C ALA A 39 -6.59 25.41 2.45
N TYR A 40 -5.32 25.33 2.84
CA TYR A 40 -4.77 25.97 4.05
C TYR A 40 -4.05 27.29 3.77
N PHE A 41 -4.19 27.84 2.55
CA PHE A 41 -3.57 29.09 2.17
C PHE A 41 -4.11 30.26 3.00
N THR A 42 -3.23 30.93 3.74
CA THR A 42 -3.54 32.14 4.51
C THR A 42 -2.71 33.32 3.98
N ALA A 43 -3.35 34.45 3.69
CA ALA A 43 -2.67 35.62 3.14
C ALA A 43 -1.67 36.19 4.17
N GLY A 44 -0.38 36.25 3.79
CA GLY A 44 0.71 36.80 4.63
C GLY A 44 1.63 35.76 5.28
N GLN A 45 1.41 34.46 5.06
CA GLN A 45 2.35 33.41 5.48
C GLN A 45 3.36 33.07 4.38
N ASP A 46 4.58 32.72 4.79
CA ASP A 46 5.60 32.20 3.90
C ASP A 46 5.13 30.90 3.24
N ILE A 47 5.56 30.68 1.99
CA ILE A 47 5.18 29.54 1.16
C ILE A 47 5.50 28.20 1.87
N LEU A 48 6.52 28.19 2.73
CA LEU A 48 6.96 27.01 3.47
C LEU A 48 6.28 26.84 4.83
N ASP A 49 5.63 27.88 5.37
CA ASP A 49 4.99 27.85 6.69
C ASP A 49 3.48 27.51 6.58
N ASN A 50 3.18 26.54 5.70
CA ASN A 50 1.82 26.04 5.49
C ASN A 50 1.62 24.74 6.27
N ARG A 51 0.50 24.66 7.00
CA ARG A 51 0.09 23.48 7.80
C ARG A 51 0.10 22.18 7.01
N VAL A 52 -0.08 22.22 5.69
CA VAL A 52 -0.02 21.02 4.84
C VAL A 52 1.34 20.30 4.93
N PHE A 53 2.44 21.05 5.04
CA PHE A 53 3.78 20.45 5.13
C PHE A 53 4.02 19.80 6.50
N THR A 54 3.57 20.45 7.58
CA THR A 54 3.60 19.85 8.91
C THR A 54 2.76 18.57 8.97
N LEU A 55 1.57 18.58 8.37
CA LEU A 55 0.70 17.40 8.30
C LEU A 55 1.31 16.28 7.45
N LEU A 56 1.94 16.60 6.33
CA LEU A 56 2.63 15.63 5.48
C LEU A 56 3.76 14.93 6.26
N VAL A 57 4.61 15.71 6.94
CA VAL A 57 5.71 15.17 7.75
C VAL A 57 5.16 14.31 8.88
N GLN A 58 4.17 14.82 9.63
CA GLN A 58 3.56 14.08 10.73
C GLN A 58 2.94 12.76 10.27
N LYS A 59 2.20 12.74 9.16
CA LYS A 59 1.61 11.51 8.61
C LYS A 59 2.65 10.54 8.09
N THR A 60 3.74 11.03 7.52
CA THR A 60 4.86 10.17 7.11
C THR A 60 5.48 9.48 8.31
N PHE A 61 5.77 10.22 9.38
CA PHE A 61 6.30 9.63 10.62
C PHE A 61 5.33 8.66 11.27
N GLU A 62 4.03 8.98 11.30
CA GLU A 62 2.99 8.09 11.86
C GLU A 62 2.94 6.73 11.14
N VAL A 63 3.09 6.72 9.81
CA VAL A 63 3.12 5.49 9.03
C VAL A 63 4.43 4.73 9.23
N THR A 64 5.57 5.41 9.24
CA THR A 64 6.89 4.76 9.44
C THR A 64 7.04 4.17 10.84
N SER A 65 6.49 4.83 11.86
CA SER A 65 6.50 4.35 13.25
C SER A 65 5.39 3.34 13.56
N ASN A 66 4.64 2.90 12.56
CA ASN A 66 3.56 1.94 12.77
C ASN A 66 4.12 0.51 12.96
N ASP A 67 3.81 -0.11 14.09
CA ASP A 67 4.30 -1.44 14.44
C ASP A 67 3.85 -2.54 13.45
N VAL A 68 2.73 -2.35 12.73
CA VAL A 68 2.24 -3.31 11.73
C VAL A 68 3.20 -3.40 10.54
N LEU A 69 3.91 -2.31 10.20
CA LEU A 69 4.90 -2.35 9.12
C LEU A 69 6.10 -3.24 9.45
N ILE A 70 6.36 -3.53 10.74
CA ILE A 70 7.40 -4.48 11.19
C ILE A 70 7.00 -5.93 10.85
N ALA A 71 5.69 -6.22 10.76
CA ALA A 71 5.21 -7.56 10.40
C ALA A 71 5.61 -7.95 8.96
N VAL A 72 5.67 -7.01 8.02
CA VAL A 72 6.00 -7.28 6.61
C VAL A 72 7.41 -7.87 6.44
N PRO A 73 8.50 -7.22 6.91
CA PRO A 73 9.84 -7.79 6.79
C PRO A 73 10.02 -9.05 7.64
N LEU A 74 9.37 -9.17 8.80
CA LEU A 74 9.42 -10.41 9.60
C LEU A 74 8.70 -11.57 8.89
N PHE A 75 7.58 -11.31 8.22
CA PHE A 75 6.87 -12.28 7.41
C PHE A 75 7.71 -12.73 6.21
N LEU A 76 8.32 -11.78 5.51
CA LEU A 76 9.27 -12.07 4.43
C LEU A 76 10.48 -12.87 4.92
N PHE A 77 11.01 -12.53 6.10
CA PHE A 77 12.11 -13.26 6.73
C PHE A 77 11.72 -14.70 7.06
N MET A 78 10.56 -14.90 7.70
CA MET A 78 10.01 -16.24 7.94
C MET A 78 9.88 -17.02 6.63
N GLY A 79 9.28 -16.43 5.60
CA GLY A 79 9.15 -17.04 4.27
C GLY A 79 10.50 -17.47 3.70
N TYR A 80 11.50 -16.59 3.76
CA TYR A 80 12.86 -16.87 3.30
C TYR A 80 13.54 -17.99 4.09
N VAL A 81 13.41 -18.01 5.42
CA VAL A 81 13.96 -19.10 6.26
C VAL A 81 13.30 -20.44 5.93
N VAL A 82 11.97 -20.43 5.77
CA VAL A 82 11.21 -21.64 5.40
C VAL A 82 11.61 -22.14 4.01
N GLU A 83 11.83 -21.26 3.04
CA GLU A 83 12.36 -21.61 1.71
C GLU A 83 13.77 -22.21 1.80
N ARG A 84 14.68 -21.56 2.53
CA ARG A 84 16.06 -22.04 2.68
C ARG A 84 16.19 -23.33 3.48
N SER A 85 15.24 -23.62 4.37
CA SER A 85 15.24 -24.85 5.17
C SER A 85 14.91 -26.11 4.38
N ASN A 86 14.52 -25.99 3.10
CA ASN A 86 14.16 -27.13 2.24
C ASN A 86 13.01 -27.97 2.86
N ILE A 87 12.22 -27.34 3.73
CA ILE A 87 10.99 -27.89 4.31
C ILE A 87 9.85 -27.73 3.30
N LEU A 88 9.86 -26.63 2.53
CA LEU A 88 8.85 -26.36 1.50
C LEU A 88 8.74 -27.48 0.47
N ASP A 89 9.85 -28.02 -0.03
CA ASP A 89 9.84 -29.13 -0.99
C ASP A 89 9.16 -30.39 -0.44
N ARG A 90 9.40 -30.71 0.84
CA ARG A 90 8.77 -31.86 1.51
C ARG A 90 7.28 -31.62 1.75
N LEU A 91 6.91 -30.39 2.09
CA LEU A 91 5.53 -29.98 2.33
C LEU A 91 4.73 -30.00 1.02
N PHE A 92 5.30 -29.48 -0.08
CA PHE A 92 4.71 -29.54 -1.41
C PHE A 92 4.56 -30.97 -1.94
N HIS A 93 5.56 -31.84 -1.72
CA HIS A 93 5.46 -33.25 -2.09
C HIS A 93 4.35 -33.97 -1.32
N SER A 94 4.23 -33.68 -0.01
CA SER A 94 3.16 -34.21 0.84
C SER A 94 1.79 -33.70 0.41
N LEU A 95 1.68 -32.42 0.04
CA LEU A 95 0.45 -31.79 -0.44
C LEU A 95 0.03 -32.34 -1.81
N GLN A 96 0.98 -32.60 -2.72
CA GLN A 96 0.70 -33.27 -4.00
C GLN A 96 0.21 -34.71 -3.81
N MET A 97 0.80 -35.45 -2.86
CA MET A 97 0.29 -36.78 -2.51
C MET A 97 -1.12 -36.71 -1.91
N ALA A 98 -1.41 -35.72 -1.06
CA ALA A 98 -2.73 -35.52 -0.46
C ALA A 98 -3.79 -35.09 -1.49
N MET A 99 -3.44 -34.25 -2.46
CA MET A 99 -4.34 -33.74 -3.50
C MET A 99 -4.32 -34.56 -4.79
N ARG A 100 -3.76 -35.78 -4.78
CA ARG A 100 -3.62 -36.67 -5.95
C ARG A 100 -4.94 -36.93 -6.69
N ASN A 101 -6.08 -36.91 -6.00
CA ASN A 101 -7.39 -37.18 -6.58
C ASN A 101 -8.15 -35.94 -7.09
N VAL A 102 -7.59 -34.73 -6.96
CA VAL A 102 -8.28 -33.49 -7.36
C VAL A 102 -7.74 -32.99 -8.71
N PRO A 103 -8.54 -32.98 -9.79
CA PRO A 103 -8.13 -32.37 -11.06
C PRO A 103 -7.95 -30.86 -10.87
N GLY A 104 -6.77 -30.32 -11.22
CA GLY A 104 -6.44 -28.90 -11.01
C GLY A 104 -5.75 -28.58 -9.66
N SER A 105 -5.17 -29.58 -8.99
CA SER A 105 -4.57 -29.46 -7.66
C SER A 105 -3.61 -28.28 -7.46
N LEU A 106 -2.82 -27.90 -8.47
CA LEU A 106 -1.93 -26.73 -8.41
C LEU A 106 -2.70 -25.41 -8.28
N ALA A 107 -3.81 -25.25 -9.00
CA ALA A 107 -4.66 -24.06 -8.95
C ALA A 107 -5.43 -23.96 -7.63
N VAL A 108 -5.91 -25.10 -7.12
CA VAL A 108 -6.61 -25.15 -5.82
C VAL A 108 -5.63 -24.86 -4.68
N ALA A 109 -4.42 -25.41 -4.73
CA ALA A 109 -3.38 -25.12 -3.74
C ALA A 109 -3.01 -23.63 -3.72
N THR A 110 -2.79 -23.02 -4.90
CA THR A 110 -2.49 -21.57 -4.98
C THR A 110 -3.63 -20.71 -4.47
N LEU A 111 -4.89 -21.03 -4.81
CA LEU A 111 -6.06 -20.30 -4.30
C LEU A 111 -6.19 -20.38 -2.77
N ILE A 112 -5.99 -21.58 -2.20
CA ILE A 112 -6.06 -21.77 -0.75
C ILE A 112 -4.93 -21.00 -0.05
N THR A 113 -3.72 -21.04 -0.61
CA THR A 113 -2.58 -20.27 -0.08
C THR A 113 -2.88 -18.77 -0.12
N CYS A 114 -3.35 -18.22 -1.25
CA CYS A 114 -3.70 -16.80 -1.36
C CYS A 114 -4.88 -16.37 -0.48
N ALA A 115 -5.75 -17.28 -0.06
CA ALA A 115 -6.88 -16.97 0.82
C ALA A 115 -6.52 -17.00 2.32
N LEU A 116 -5.46 -17.74 2.70
CA LEU A 116 -5.00 -17.88 4.09
C LEU A 116 -3.98 -16.81 4.50
N PHE A 117 -3.32 -16.16 3.55
CA PHE A 117 -2.33 -15.09 3.75
C PHE A 117 -2.91 -13.74 3.32
#